data_AF-A0A916TEY8-F1
#
_entry.id   AF-A0A916TEY8-F1
#
_cell.length_a   1.000
_cell.length_b   1.000
_cell.length_c   1.000
_cell.angle_alpha   90.00
_cell.angle_beta   90.00
_cell.angle_gamma   90.00
#
_symmetry.space_group_name_H-M   'P 1'
#
loop_
_entity.id
_entity.type
_entity.pdbx_description
1 polymer ?
#
loop_
_entity_poly.entity_id
_entity_poly.type
_entity_poly.pdbx_seq_one_letter_code
_entity_poly.pdbx_strand_id
1 'polypeptide(L)'
;MKPTRRAVLGSGMTAALTGVLGVSAARRPAAAATGATKIQDLSGPAQTGQFATPWSDLGIPARCPDGSMLFVGGDSFDGPDIHGGNWRAPVGLRSSSSILGSLTIDSAVGGSSAVGLVPEGHIPVDGGYTTAIPSDVFTIGNTMYMHLMRGVIYQTDHTDFWKSEDNGNTWTYLCQWPGDLLGGQFQQKTYAVADDGYCYVLSSVFNRGTTSGLLLHRVPHAEVGTPSSYEPWGYANGAWA
;
A
#
# COMPACT_ATOMS: atom_id res chain seq x y z
N MET A 1 85.52 -15.86 -8.60
CA MET A 1 86.01 -15.46 -7.26
C MET A 1 84.82 -14.99 -6.43
N LYS A 2 84.77 -15.40 -5.15
CA LYS A 2 83.97 -14.88 -4.01
C LYS A 2 83.73 -13.34 -4.07
N PRO A 3 82.74 -12.72 -3.36
CA PRO A 3 82.35 -13.08 -1.99
C PRO A 3 80.88 -12.88 -1.54
N THR A 4 80.63 -13.51 -0.40
CA THR A 4 79.58 -13.36 0.64
C THR A 4 79.36 -11.92 1.17
N ARG A 5 78.16 -11.65 1.73
CA ARG A 5 77.98 -10.92 3.01
C ARG A 5 76.59 -11.12 3.64
N ARG A 6 76.61 -11.67 4.88
CA ARG A 6 75.81 -11.42 6.10
C ARG A 6 74.27 -11.29 5.98
N ALA A 7 73.43 -12.10 6.64
CA ALA A 7 73.31 -12.58 8.03
C ALA A 7 72.10 -11.92 8.75
N VAL A 8 71.59 -12.63 9.77
CA VAL A 8 70.60 -12.29 10.83
C VAL A 8 69.20 -12.88 10.56
N LEU A 9 68.84 -14.04 11.14
CA LEU A 9 68.35 -14.34 12.52
C LEU A 9 66.98 -13.76 12.86
N GLY A 10 66.08 -14.63 13.35
CA GLY A 10 64.83 -14.28 14.03
C GLY A 10 63.68 -15.21 13.63
N SER A 11 63.55 -16.41 14.21
CA SER A 11 62.85 -16.72 15.48
C SER A 11 61.32 -16.83 15.36
N GLY A 12 60.81 -18.02 15.71
CA GLY A 12 59.51 -18.18 16.38
C GLY A 12 58.29 -18.55 15.53
N MET A 13 58.04 -19.85 15.34
CA MET A 13 56.68 -20.34 15.04
C MET A 13 56.05 -20.90 16.33
N THR A 14 55.15 -20.14 16.93
CA THR A 14 54.17 -20.64 17.90
C THR A 14 52.87 -20.92 17.13
N ALA A 15 52.53 -22.19 16.97
CA ALA A 15 51.25 -22.61 16.42
C ALA A 15 50.15 -22.44 17.49
N ALA A 16 49.27 -21.45 17.30
CA ALA A 16 48.04 -21.34 18.07
C ALA A 16 46.95 -22.20 17.41
N LEU A 17 46.49 -23.22 18.14
CA LEU A 17 45.28 -23.98 17.83
C LEU A 17 44.05 -23.12 18.15
N THR A 18 43.47 -22.46 17.17
CA THR A 18 42.15 -21.85 17.28
C THR A 18 41.07 -22.86 16.88
N GLY A 19 40.45 -23.48 17.88
CA GLY A 19 39.22 -24.24 17.71
C GLY A 19 38.07 -23.31 17.33
N VAL A 20 37.66 -23.33 16.06
CA VAL A 20 36.45 -22.66 15.60
C VAL A 20 35.26 -23.53 16.01
N LEU A 21 34.56 -23.16 17.07
CA LEU A 21 33.21 -23.65 17.35
C LEU A 21 32.30 -23.12 16.24
N GLY A 22 32.05 -23.96 15.23
CA GLY A 22 31.05 -23.69 14.20
C GLY A 22 29.66 -23.64 14.85
N VAL A 23 29.17 -22.44 15.13
CA VAL A 23 27.75 -22.23 15.37
C VAL A 23 27.05 -22.46 14.04
N SER A 24 26.61 -23.70 13.80
CA SER A 24 25.65 -23.97 12.74
C SER A 24 24.40 -23.16 13.07
N ALA A 25 24.20 -22.05 12.38
CA ALA A 25 22.91 -21.40 12.31
C ALA A 25 21.94 -22.45 11.79
N ALA A 26 21.16 -23.06 12.69
CA ALA A 26 20.11 -23.98 12.33
C ALA A 26 19.22 -23.24 11.33
N ARG A 27 19.27 -23.69 10.07
CA ARG A 27 18.43 -23.18 9.00
C ARG A 27 17.01 -23.37 9.48
N ARG A 28 16.34 -22.28 9.88
CA ARG A 28 14.89 -22.29 10.14
C ARG A 28 14.26 -23.02 8.96
N PRO A 29 13.43 -24.05 9.18
CA PRO A 29 12.71 -24.67 8.08
C PRO A 29 11.99 -23.52 7.35
N ALA A 30 12.19 -23.44 6.04
CA ALA A 30 11.44 -22.52 5.23
C ALA A 30 9.97 -22.76 5.57
N ALA A 31 9.29 -21.73 6.09
CA ALA A 31 7.86 -21.83 6.32
C ALA A 31 7.25 -22.36 5.03
N ALA A 32 6.56 -23.50 5.10
CA ALA A 32 5.91 -24.08 3.94
C ALA A 32 5.08 -22.96 3.32
N ALA A 33 5.36 -22.62 2.06
CA ALA A 33 4.60 -21.61 1.35
C ALA A 33 3.13 -22.02 1.48
N THR A 34 2.34 -21.19 2.15
CA THR A 34 0.90 -21.33 2.17
C THR A 34 0.46 -21.25 0.71
N GLY A 35 0.00 -22.38 0.16
CA GLY A 35 -0.43 -22.44 -1.23
C GLY A 35 -1.58 -21.46 -1.46
N ALA A 36 -1.50 -20.68 -2.53
CA ALA A 36 -2.62 -19.88 -3.01
C ALA A 36 -3.30 -20.60 -4.19
N THR A 37 -4.63 -20.54 -4.25
CA THR A 37 -5.40 -21.03 -5.40
C THR A 37 -6.10 -19.85 -6.04
N LYS A 38 -5.87 -19.62 -7.33
CA LYS A 38 -6.65 -18.65 -8.10
C LYS A 38 -8.08 -19.17 -8.23
N ILE A 39 -9.07 -18.39 -7.77
CA ILE A 39 -10.49 -18.73 -7.93
C ILE A 39 -10.96 -18.26 -9.32
N GLN A 40 -10.91 -16.94 -9.56
CA GLN A 40 -11.28 -16.33 -10.84
C GLN A 40 -10.74 -14.90 -10.94
N ASP A 41 -10.86 -14.30 -12.12
CA ASP A 41 -10.60 -12.89 -12.35
C ASP A 41 -11.81 -12.05 -11.95
N LEU A 42 -11.59 -10.96 -11.21
CA LEU A 42 -12.64 -10.00 -10.83
C LEU A 42 -12.72 -8.81 -11.78
N SER A 43 -11.60 -8.43 -12.37
CA SER A 43 -11.48 -7.29 -13.28
C SER A 43 -10.78 -7.70 -14.58
N GLY A 44 -10.98 -6.88 -15.60
CA GLY A 44 -10.40 -7.06 -16.93
C GLY A 44 -11.42 -6.74 -18.04
N PRO A 45 -11.01 -6.78 -19.32
CA PRO A 45 -11.89 -6.40 -20.43
C PRO A 45 -13.20 -7.17 -20.47
N ALA A 46 -13.19 -8.46 -20.13
CA ALA A 46 -14.39 -9.29 -20.11
C ALA A 46 -15.25 -9.09 -18.85
N GLN A 47 -14.64 -8.80 -17.72
CA GLN A 47 -15.30 -8.72 -16.41
C GLN A 47 -15.89 -7.33 -16.16
N THR A 48 -15.09 -6.29 -16.42
CA THR A 48 -15.37 -4.91 -16.02
C THR A 48 -15.42 -3.94 -17.20
N GLY A 49 -15.20 -4.42 -18.43
CA GLY A 49 -15.35 -3.62 -19.64
C GLY A 49 -16.75 -3.03 -19.82
N GLN A 50 -17.79 -3.77 -19.42
CA GLN A 50 -19.19 -3.30 -19.43
C GLN A 50 -19.44 -2.06 -18.56
N PHE A 51 -18.56 -1.81 -17.59
CA PHE A 51 -18.60 -0.63 -16.71
C PHE A 51 -17.62 0.46 -17.14
N ALA A 52 -17.11 0.41 -18.37
CA ALA A 52 -16.05 1.31 -18.86
C ALA A 52 -14.80 1.27 -17.98
N THR A 53 -14.41 0.07 -17.52
CA THR A 53 -13.17 -0.16 -16.76
C THR A 53 -12.50 -1.48 -17.19
N PRO A 54 -12.23 -1.68 -18.51
CA PRO A 54 -11.51 -2.87 -18.99
C PRO A 54 -10.05 -2.93 -18.48
N TRP A 55 -9.44 -1.78 -18.20
CA TRP A 55 -8.06 -1.65 -17.74
C TRP A 55 -8.04 -0.81 -16.46
N SER A 56 -7.83 -1.47 -15.32
CA SER A 56 -7.66 -0.82 -14.03
C SER A 56 -6.47 -1.45 -13.34
N ASP A 57 -5.65 -0.64 -12.70
CA ASP A 57 -4.71 -1.14 -11.71
C ASP A 57 -5.34 -1.21 -10.31
N LEU A 58 -4.61 -1.83 -9.37
CA LEU A 58 -5.01 -2.03 -7.98
C LEU A 58 -6.31 -2.87 -7.83
N GLY A 59 -7.30 -2.37 -7.08
CA GLY A 59 -8.49 -3.14 -6.70
C GLY A 59 -8.52 -3.47 -5.21
N ILE A 60 -8.38 -2.43 -4.36
CA ILE A 60 -8.39 -2.56 -2.90
C ILE A 60 -9.80 -2.99 -2.45
N PRO A 61 -9.95 -4.18 -1.82
CA PRO A 61 -11.24 -4.67 -1.38
C PRO A 61 -11.63 -4.05 -0.04
N ALA A 62 -12.84 -3.52 0.05
CA ALA A 62 -13.45 -3.04 1.28
C ALA A 62 -14.87 -3.61 1.42
N ARG A 63 -15.22 -4.05 2.63
CA ARG A 63 -16.59 -4.44 2.95
C ARG A 63 -17.40 -3.18 3.26
N CYS A 64 -18.49 -2.99 2.54
CA CYS A 64 -19.42 -1.90 2.78
C CYS A 64 -20.28 -2.17 4.04
N PRO A 65 -20.79 -1.12 4.72
CA PRO A 65 -21.72 -1.25 5.83
C PRO A 65 -22.96 -2.11 5.55
N ASP A 66 -23.45 -2.15 4.31
CA ASP A 66 -24.57 -3.01 3.89
C ASP A 66 -24.20 -4.49 3.64
N GLY A 67 -22.93 -4.86 3.82
CA GLY A 67 -22.42 -6.21 3.63
C GLY A 67 -21.96 -6.53 2.20
N SER A 68 -22.18 -5.63 1.24
CA SER A 68 -21.61 -5.71 -0.11
C SER A 68 -20.10 -5.44 -0.11
N MET A 69 -19.47 -5.59 -1.27
CA MET A 69 -18.04 -5.29 -1.47
C MET A 69 -17.86 -4.10 -2.41
N LEU A 70 -16.92 -3.22 -2.06
CA LEU A 70 -16.35 -2.21 -2.93
C LEU A 70 -14.90 -2.60 -3.25
N PHE A 71 -14.52 -2.49 -4.51
CA PHE A 71 -13.15 -2.64 -5.00
C PHE A 71 -12.72 -1.30 -5.58
N VAL A 72 -11.74 -0.66 -4.95
CA VAL A 72 -11.25 0.64 -5.39
C VAL A 72 -10.01 0.45 -6.25
N GLY A 73 -10.15 0.75 -7.54
CA GLY A 73 -9.09 0.75 -8.53
C GLY A 73 -8.36 2.09 -8.56
N GLY A 74 -7.12 2.09 -9.03
CA GLY A 74 -6.37 3.32 -9.30
C GLY A 74 -6.62 3.81 -10.73
N ASP A 75 -5.54 4.02 -11.47
CA ASP A 75 -5.58 4.50 -12.85
C ASP A 75 -6.37 3.54 -13.74
N SER A 76 -7.48 4.05 -14.28
CA SER A 76 -8.47 3.27 -15.01
C SER A 76 -8.81 3.88 -16.36
N PHE A 77 -8.80 3.05 -17.40
CA PHE A 77 -8.95 3.44 -18.81
C PHE A 77 -10.07 2.65 -19.48
N ASP A 78 -10.84 3.30 -20.37
CA ASP A 78 -11.92 2.67 -21.15
C ASP A 78 -11.64 2.53 -22.65
N GLY A 79 -10.43 2.86 -23.09
CA GLY A 79 -9.98 2.64 -24.45
C GLY A 79 -9.69 1.16 -24.78
N PRO A 80 -9.24 0.90 -26.02
CA PRO A 80 -8.88 -0.44 -26.46
C PRO A 80 -7.67 -1.03 -25.71
N ASP A 81 -6.88 -0.19 -25.06
CA ASP A 81 -5.66 -0.52 -24.33
C ASP A 81 -5.41 0.43 -23.13
N ILE A 82 -4.36 0.15 -22.38
CA ILE A 82 -3.88 0.98 -21.27
C ILE A 82 -3.49 2.37 -21.84
N HIS A 83 -3.88 3.44 -21.15
CA HIS A 83 -3.74 4.84 -21.59
C HIS A 83 -4.65 5.27 -22.75
N GLY A 84 -5.54 4.40 -23.24
CA GLY A 84 -6.56 4.76 -24.22
C GLY A 84 -7.85 5.28 -23.58
N GLY A 85 -8.55 6.17 -24.28
CA GLY A 85 -9.88 6.64 -23.88
C GLY A 85 -9.86 7.57 -22.66
N ASN A 86 -10.90 7.50 -21.84
CA ASN A 86 -11.07 8.31 -20.64
C ASN A 86 -10.32 7.71 -19.45
N TRP A 87 -9.43 8.52 -18.85
CA TRP A 87 -8.67 8.19 -17.65
C TRP A 87 -9.40 8.71 -16.40
N ARG A 88 -9.67 7.81 -15.45
CA ARG A 88 -10.20 8.13 -14.13
C ARG A 88 -9.35 7.48 -13.05
N ALA A 89 -9.15 8.17 -11.93
CA ALA A 89 -8.60 7.60 -10.71
C ALA A 89 -9.12 8.34 -9.47
N PRO A 90 -9.39 7.64 -8.36
CA PRO A 90 -9.69 6.21 -8.29
C PRO A 90 -11.09 5.91 -8.84
N VAL A 91 -11.37 4.65 -9.18
CA VAL A 91 -12.72 4.17 -9.57
C VAL A 91 -13.26 3.15 -8.57
N GLY A 92 -14.59 3.04 -8.47
CA GLY A 92 -15.25 2.07 -7.59
C GLY A 92 -15.99 0.99 -8.37
N LEU A 93 -15.58 -0.27 -8.21
CA LEU A 93 -16.26 -1.45 -8.73
C LEU A 93 -16.94 -2.22 -7.59
N ARG A 94 -18.11 -2.81 -7.84
CA ARG A 94 -18.97 -3.36 -6.80
C ARG A 94 -19.22 -4.84 -6.98
N SER A 95 -19.36 -5.54 -5.86
CA SER A 95 -20.01 -6.84 -5.83
C SER A 95 -21.11 -6.84 -4.77
N SER A 96 -22.31 -7.25 -5.15
CA SER A 96 -23.42 -7.50 -4.22
C SER A 96 -23.14 -8.70 -3.29
N SER A 97 -22.18 -9.56 -3.64
CA SER A 97 -21.73 -10.69 -2.84
C SER A 97 -20.41 -10.37 -2.15
N SER A 98 -20.24 -10.89 -0.93
CA SER A 98 -18.96 -10.90 -0.21
C SER A 98 -18.44 -12.31 0.06
N ILE A 99 -19.06 -13.31 -0.56
CA ILE A 99 -18.67 -14.72 -0.46
C ILE A 99 -17.62 -15.00 -1.53
N LEU A 100 -16.42 -15.42 -1.11
CA LEU A 100 -15.24 -15.56 -1.99
C LEU A 100 -15.49 -16.41 -3.24
N GLY A 101 -16.23 -17.53 -3.12
CA GLY A 101 -16.50 -18.44 -4.23
C GLY A 101 -17.52 -17.94 -5.26
N SER A 102 -18.26 -16.88 -4.94
CA SER A 102 -19.29 -16.27 -5.80
C SER A 102 -19.07 -14.77 -5.99
N LEU A 103 -17.85 -14.29 -5.72
CA LEU A 103 -17.52 -12.89 -5.80
C LEU A 103 -17.33 -12.49 -7.27
N THR A 104 -18.24 -11.69 -7.81
CA THR A 104 -18.15 -11.14 -9.18
C THR A 104 -18.40 -9.64 -9.15
N ILE A 105 -17.75 -8.88 -10.01
CA ILE A 105 -18.11 -7.47 -10.19
C ILE A 105 -19.41 -7.40 -10.99
N ASP A 106 -20.46 -6.87 -10.37
CA ASP A 106 -21.82 -6.83 -10.92
C ASP A 106 -22.36 -5.40 -11.10
N SER A 107 -21.66 -4.40 -10.59
CA SER A 107 -21.99 -2.99 -10.75
C SER A 107 -20.76 -2.09 -10.54
N ALA A 108 -20.92 -0.79 -10.76
CA ALA A 108 -19.89 0.21 -10.51
C ALA A 108 -20.48 1.45 -9.84
N VAL A 109 -19.66 2.19 -9.11
CA VAL A 109 -20.00 3.53 -8.64
C VAL A 109 -20.08 4.44 -9.88
N GLY A 110 -21.22 5.08 -10.08
CA GLY A 110 -21.56 5.78 -11.33
C GLY A 110 -22.61 5.06 -12.18
N GLY A 111 -23.05 3.87 -11.78
CA GLY A 111 -24.13 3.14 -12.44
C GLY A 111 -23.62 2.31 -13.61
N SER A 112 -24.03 2.67 -14.83
CA SER A 112 -23.64 1.93 -16.05
C SER A 112 -22.17 2.11 -16.43
N SER A 113 -21.48 3.09 -15.86
CA SER A 113 -20.06 3.33 -16.10
C SER A 113 -19.40 3.82 -14.83
N ALA A 114 -18.21 3.29 -14.52
CA ALA A 114 -17.44 3.72 -13.38
C ALA A 114 -17.02 5.19 -13.55
N VAL A 115 -17.21 5.98 -12.50
CA VAL A 115 -16.77 7.38 -12.43
C VAL A 115 -15.56 7.51 -11.50
N GLY A 116 -14.82 8.62 -11.64
CA GLY A 116 -13.83 9.00 -10.63
C GLY A 116 -14.52 9.28 -9.29
N LEU A 117 -14.02 8.67 -8.22
CA LEU A 117 -14.64 8.78 -6.88
C LEU A 117 -14.34 10.12 -6.20
N VAL A 118 -13.25 10.78 -6.61
CA VAL A 118 -12.84 12.10 -6.12
C VAL A 118 -12.40 12.98 -7.29
N PRO A 119 -12.26 14.30 -7.11
CA PRO A 119 -11.68 15.16 -8.14
C PRO A 119 -10.22 14.78 -8.46
N GLU A 120 -9.97 14.42 -9.71
CA GLU A 120 -8.65 14.26 -10.30
C GLU A 120 -8.77 14.57 -11.80
N GLY A 121 -7.95 15.51 -12.27
CA GLY A 121 -8.01 16.02 -13.64
C GLY A 121 -6.92 15.45 -14.55
N HIS A 122 -5.97 14.70 -14.00
CA HIS A 122 -4.79 14.22 -14.69
C HIS A 122 -4.03 15.36 -15.37
N ILE A 123 -3.64 16.36 -14.56
CA ILE A 123 -3.02 17.60 -15.03
C ILE A 123 -1.57 17.31 -15.41
N PRO A 124 -1.11 17.72 -16.62
CA PRO A 124 0.29 17.60 -16.99
C PRO A 124 1.16 18.53 -16.13
N VAL A 125 2.21 17.97 -15.55
CA VAL A 125 3.21 18.67 -14.73
C VAL A 125 4.60 18.09 -15.04
N ASP A 126 5.65 18.69 -14.48
CA ASP A 126 7.00 18.16 -14.66
C ASP A 126 7.09 16.70 -14.16
N GLY A 127 7.55 15.80 -15.03
CA GLY A 127 7.69 14.38 -14.73
C GLY A 127 6.47 13.51 -15.04
N GLY A 128 5.32 14.07 -15.45
CA GLY A 128 4.18 13.27 -15.89
C GLY A 128 2.83 13.96 -15.75
N TYR A 129 1.83 13.20 -15.30
CA TYR A 129 0.48 13.69 -15.03
C TYR A 129 0.14 13.43 -13.58
N THR A 130 -0.65 14.31 -12.98
CA THR A 130 -1.21 14.06 -11.64
C THR A 130 -2.14 12.84 -11.66
N THR A 131 -2.21 12.15 -10.54
CA THR A 131 -3.21 11.09 -10.32
C THR A 131 -3.59 11.03 -8.83
N ALA A 132 -4.63 10.27 -8.56
CA ALA A 132 -5.17 9.99 -7.23
C ALA A 132 -5.13 8.47 -6.99
N ILE A 133 -3.99 7.98 -6.51
CA ILE A 133 -3.74 6.55 -6.35
C ILE A 133 -4.19 6.09 -4.97
N PRO A 134 -5.20 5.22 -4.85
CA PRO A 134 -5.64 4.72 -3.56
C PRO A 134 -4.58 3.80 -2.97
N SER A 135 -4.28 3.95 -1.68
CA SER A 135 -3.42 3.00 -0.96
C SER A 135 -4.20 2.13 0.02
N ASP A 136 -5.34 2.62 0.52
CA ASP A 136 -6.24 1.80 1.33
C ASP A 136 -7.69 2.33 1.34
N VAL A 137 -8.62 1.43 1.59
CA VAL A 137 -10.05 1.69 1.80
C VAL A 137 -10.58 0.76 2.87
N PHE A 138 -11.18 1.30 3.91
CA PHE A 138 -11.61 0.52 5.08
C PHE A 138 -12.87 1.12 5.71
N THR A 139 -13.45 0.41 6.68
CA THR A 139 -14.73 0.78 7.30
C THR A 139 -14.59 0.82 8.82
N ILE A 140 -15.04 1.90 9.46
CA ILE A 140 -15.23 1.99 10.91
C ILE A 140 -16.72 2.22 11.19
N GLY A 141 -17.38 1.25 11.82
CA GLY A 141 -18.83 1.28 12.00
C GLY A 141 -19.56 1.37 10.65
N ASN A 142 -20.29 2.46 10.42
CA ASN A 142 -21.05 2.69 9.19
C ASN A 142 -20.36 3.65 8.21
N THR A 143 -19.13 4.07 8.51
CA THR A 143 -18.38 5.04 7.71
C THR A 143 -17.21 4.36 7.03
N MET A 144 -17.12 4.52 5.71
CA MET A 144 -15.97 4.09 4.92
C MET A 144 -14.96 5.24 4.82
N TYR A 145 -13.68 4.90 4.79
CA TYR A 145 -12.57 5.83 4.65
C TYR A 145 -11.67 5.39 3.50
N MET A 146 -11.09 6.35 2.80
CA MET A 146 -10.18 6.11 1.68
C MET A 146 -8.97 7.02 1.79
N HIS A 147 -7.79 6.40 1.69
CA HIS A 147 -6.51 7.09 1.66
C HIS A 147 -5.94 7.12 0.24
N LEU A 148 -5.53 8.30 -0.22
CA LEU A 148 -5.00 8.53 -1.55
C LEU A 148 -3.59 9.12 -1.51
N MET A 149 -2.72 8.65 -2.39
CA MET A 149 -1.48 9.32 -2.76
C MET A 149 -1.77 10.21 -3.97
N ARG A 150 -1.36 11.48 -3.91
CA ARG A 150 -1.58 12.47 -4.95
C ARG A 150 -0.26 12.83 -5.65
N GLY A 151 -0.36 13.37 -6.86
CA GLY A 151 0.79 13.85 -7.63
C GLY A 151 1.17 12.91 -8.77
N VAL A 152 2.41 13.04 -9.26
CA VAL A 152 2.95 12.15 -10.30
C VAL A 152 3.35 10.82 -9.67
N ILE A 153 3.20 9.73 -10.40
CA ILE A 153 3.60 8.40 -9.92
C ILE A 153 5.05 8.41 -9.38
N TYR A 154 5.23 7.91 -8.15
CA TYR A 154 6.48 7.92 -7.38
C TYR A 154 7.04 9.29 -6.97
N GLN A 155 6.31 10.37 -7.21
CA GLN A 155 6.63 11.74 -6.83
C GLN A 155 5.44 12.35 -6.09
N THR A 156 5.06 11.72 -4.98
CA THR A 156 3.91 12.11 -4.17
C THR A 156 4.07 13.55 -3.66
N ASP A 157 3.14 14.43 -4.03
CA ASP A 157 3.13 15.83 -3.59
C ASP A 157 2.46 15.97 -2.20
N HIS A 158 1.37 15.24 -1.99
CA HIS A 158 0.61 15.13 -0.75
C HIS A 158 -0.18 13.81 -0.73
N THR A 159 -0.77 13.51 0.42
CA THR A 159 -1.72 12.41 0.57
C THR A 159 -3.01 12.93 1.14
N ASP A 160 -4.14 12.41 0.68
CA ASP A 160 -5.46 12.88 1.08
C ASP A 160 -6.28 11.78 1.72
N PHE A 161 -7.22 12.20 2.56
CA PHE A 161 -8.13 11.33 3.27
C PHE A 161 -9.58 11.73 3.02
N TRP A 162 -10.41 10.73 2.77
CA TRP A 162 -11.81 10.91 2.38
C TRP A 162 -12.68 9.98 3.21
N LYS A 163 -13.93 10.39 3.43
CA LYS A 163 -14.96 9.53 4.04
C LYS A 163 -16.18 9.36 3.15
N SER A 164 -16.88 8.26 3.33
CA SER A 164 -18.18 7.99 2.73
C SER A 164 -19.14 7.42 3.78
N GLU A 165 -20.37 7.91 3.78
CA GLU A 165 -21.45 7.50 4.67
C GLU A 165 -22.58 6.76 3.90
N ASP A 166 -22.38 6.50 2.61
CA ASP A 166 -23.36 5.90 1.70
C ASP A 166 -22.78 4.68 0.97
N ASN A 167 -22.05 3.85 1.71
CA ASN A 167 -21.38 2.65 1.21
C ASN A 167 -20.32 2.94 0.12
N GLY A 168 -19.73 4.13 0.04
CA GLY A 168 -18.69 4.45 -0.95
C GLY A 168 -19.24 5.01 -2.28
N ASN A 169 -20.50 5.46 -2.32
CA ASN A 169 -21.08 6.08 -3.53
C ASN A 169 -20.64 7.54 -3.67
N THR A 170 -20.55 8.26 -2.56
CA THR A 170 -20.05 9.63 -2.51
C THR A 170 -18.96 9.77 -1.45
N TRP A 171 -17.98 10.63 -1.74
CA TRP A 171 -16.81 10.83 -0.89
C TRP A 171 -16.66 12.30 -0.51
N THR A 172 -16.51 12.54 0.79
CA THR A 172 -16.27 13.86 1.37
C THR A 172 -14.82 13.96 1.83
N TYR A 173 -14.13 15.01 1.39
CA TYR A 173 -12.76 15.30 1.81
C TYR A 173 -12.69 15.52 3.32
N LEU A 174 -11.65 14.99 3.96
CA LEU A 174 -11.39 15.19 5.38
C LEU A 174 -10.14 16.03 5.63
N CYS A 175 -8.99 15.56 5.15
CA CYS A 175 -7.70 16.16 5.45
C CYS A 175 -6.62 15.69 4.47
N GLN A 176 -5.43 16.24 4.63
CA GLN A 176 -4.23 15.84 3.88
C GLN A 176 -2.98 15.83 4.77
N TRP A 177 -1.94 15.16 4.28
CA TRP A 177 -0.56 15.26 4.79
C TRP A 177 0.40 15.67 3.67
N PRO A 178 1.41 16.52 3.97
CA PRO A 178 2.47 16.83 3.01
C PRO A 178 3.20 15.56 2.53
N GLY A 179 3.57 15.52 1.25
CA GLY A 179 4.24 14.37 0.64
C GLY A 179 5.64 14.12 1.21
N ASP A 180 6.28 15.12 1.82
CA ASP A 180 7.60 15.02 2.44
C ASP A 180 7.56 14.71 3.95
N LEU A 181 6.36 14.56 4.54
CA LEU A 181 6.19 14.24 5.95
C LEU A 181 6.96 12.96 6.33
N LEU A 182 7.74 13.05 7.41
CA LEU A 182 8.64 11.99 7.89
C LEU A 182 9.64 11.51 6.82
N GLY A 183 10.11 12.43 5.97
CA GLY A 183 11.00 12.13 4.84
C GLY A 183 10.29 11.34 3.74
N GLY A 184 8.98 11.55 3.59
CA GLY A 184 8.12 10.82 2.64
C GLY A 184 7.66 9.45 3.12
N GLN A 185 8.06 8.99 4.31
CA GLN A 185 7.68 7.67 4.82
C GLN A 185 6.22 7.58 5.30
N PHE A 186 5.46 8.67 5.14
CA PHE A 186 4.05 8.76 5.44
C PHE A 186 3.19 8.92 4.17
N GLN A 187 3.68 8.44 3.02
CA GLN A 187 3.00 8.55 1.72
C GLN A 187 2.03 7.39 1.47
N GLN A 188 2.52 6.15 1.40
CA GLN A 188 1.67 4.98 1.22
C GLN A 188 1.22 4.49 2.59
N LYS A 189 -0.08 4.26 2.81
CA LYS A 189 -0.63 3.83 4.12
C LYS A 189 -1.57 2.66 3.97
N THR A 190 -1.61 1.80 4.99
CA THR A 190 -2.68 0.83 5.22
C THR A 190 -3.11 0.84 6.68
N TYR A 191 -4.39 0.57 6.93
CA TYR A 191 -5.08 0.73 8.20
C TYR A 191 -5.66 -0.61 8.65
N ALA A 192 -5.27 -1.05 9.84
CA ALA A 192 -5.94 -2.10 10.57
C ALA A 192 -6.88 -1.47 11.59
N VAL A 193 -8.19 -1.65 11.40
CA VAL A 193 -9.21 -1.24 12.37
C VAL A 193 -9.26 -2.28 13.49
N ALA A 194 -8.96 -1.88 14.72
CA ALA A 194 -8.90 -2.78 15.87
C ALA A 194 -10.07 -2.55 16.84
N ASP A 195 -10.43 -3.58 17.60
CA ASP A 195 -11.57 -3.54 18.52
C ASP A 195 -11.30 -2.70 19.79
N ASP A 196 -10.07 -2.21 19.98
CA ASP A 196 -9.66 -1.39 21.13
C ASP A 196 -9.91 0.11 20.93
N GLY A 197 -10.57 0.49 19.84
CA GLY A 197 -10.92 1.87 19.52
C GLY A 197 -9.85 2.62 18.73
N TYR A 198 -8.81 1.93 18.24
CA TYR A 198 -7.76 2.50 17.43
C TYR A 198 -7.68 1.87 16.03
N CYS A 199 -7.27 2.69 15.06
CA CYS A 199 -6.65 2.17 13.85
C CYS A 199 -5.14 2.12 14.02
N TYR A 200 -4.53 1.03 13.59
CA TYR A 200 -3.08 0.90 13.44
C TYR A 200 -2.68 1.12 11.99
N VAL A 201 -1.71 1.98 11.77
CA VAL A 201 -1.38 2.50 10.44
C VAL A 201 0.05 2.16 10.11
N LEU A 202 0.25 1.30 9.12
CA LEU A 202 1.56 1.06 8.54
C LEU A 202 1.77 2.01 7.37
N SER A 203 2.93 2.66 7.33
CA SER A 203 3.26 3.59 6.25
C SER A 203 4.67 3.44 5.70
N SER A 204 4.85 3.86 4.45
CA SER A 204 6.13 3.88 3.74
C SER A 204 6.22 5.02 2.73
N VAL A 205 7.41 5.20 2.14
CA VAL A 205 7.58 5.95 0.89
C VAL A 205 6.83 5.23 -0.23
N PHE A 206 6.19 5.99 -1.11
CA PHE A 206 5.61 5.47 -2.35
C PHE A 206 6.64 5.54 -3.48
N ASN A 207 7.69 4.71 -3.42
CA ASN A 207 8.68 4.62 -4.50
C ASN A 207 9.40 3.27 -4.45
N ARG A 208 9.41 2.53 -5.56
CA ARG A 208 10.04 1.19 -5.64
C ARG A 208 11.57 1.22 -5.55
N GLY A 209 12.18 2.34 -5.95
CA GLY A 209 13.63 2.54 -5.96
C GLY A 209 14.18 3.13 -4.65
N THR A 210 13.31 3.47 -3.70
CA THR A 210 13.71 4.12 -2.45
C THR A 210 13.63 3.13 -1.28
N THR A 211 14.71 2.98 -0.54
CA THR A 211 14.68 2.26 0.74
C THR A 211 13.83 3.06 1.73
N SER A 212 12.71 2.48 2.15
CA SER A 212 11.81 3.05 3.16
C SER A 212 11.88 2.22 4.44
N GLY A 213 11.80 2.88 5.59
CA GLY A 213 11.31 2.22 6.80
C GLY A 213 9.84 1.82 6.65
N LEU A 214 9.39 0.89 7.48
CA LEU A 214 7.97 0.69 7.75
C LEU A 214 7.68 1.37 9.08
N LEU A 215 6.95 2.49 9.02
CA LEU A 215 6.55 3.21 10.21
C LEU A 215 5.20 2.66 10.67
N LEU A 216 5.03 2.57 11.99
CA LEU A 216 3.77 2.20 12.61
C LEU A 216 3.28 3.40 13.44
N HIS A 217 2.02 3.75 13.22
CA HIS A 217 1.30 4.73 14.03
C HIS A 217 0.01 4.09 14.55
N ARG A 218 -0.60 4.72 15.54
CA ARG A 218 -2.00 4.49 15.90
C ARG A 218 -2.77 5.79 15.91
N VAL A 219 -4.09 5.72 15.74
CA VAL A 219 -4.99 6.86 15.82
C VAL A 219 -6.34 6.40 16.37
N PRO A 220 -6.98 7.13 17.30
CA PRO A 220 -8.32 6.78 17.76
C PRO A 220 -9.32 6.78 16.60
N HIS A 221 -10.30 5.86 16.59
CA HIS A 221 -11.33 5.78 15.55
C HIS A 221 -12.04 7.11 15.29
N ALA A 222 -12.35 7.85 16.35
CA ALA A 222 -13.02 9.14 16.26
C ALA A 222 -12.16 10.24 15.62
N GLU A 223 -10.84 10.02 15.52
CA GLU A 223 -9.84 11.02 15.16
C GLU A 223 -9.08 10.66 13.87
N VAL A 224 -9.49 9.65 13.11
CA VAL A 224 -8.83 9.27 11.85
C VAL A 224 -8.81 10.40 10.81
N GLY A 225 -9.74 11.35 10.91
CA GLY A 225 -9.77 12.55 10.08
C GLY A 225 -8.84 13.68 10.56
N THR A 226 -8.16 13.52 11.69
CA THR A 226 -7.38 14.56 12.37
C THR A 226 -5.88 14.25 12.25
N PRO A 227 -5.12 14.90 11.34
CA PRO A 227 -3.71 14.58 11.09
C PRO A 227 -2.81 14.57 12.34
N SER A 228 -3.06 15.47 13.30
CA SER A 228 -2.27 15.59 14.53
C SER A 228 -2.56 14.50 15.57
N SER A 229 -3.59 13.67 15.38
CA SER A 229 -3.95 12.59 16.31
C SER A 229 -3.24 11.27 16.02
N TYR A 230 -2.37 11.24 15.00
CA TYR A 230 -1.59 10.07 14.64
C TYR A 230 -0.34 10.02 15.53
N GLU A 231 -0.31 9.03 16.42
CA GLU A 231 0.78 8.80 17.37
C GLU A 231 1.74 7.75 16.79
N PRO A 232 3.07 7.98 16.78
CA PRO A 232 4.02 6.90 16.54
C PRO A 232 3.75 5.74 17.50
N TRP A 233 3.83 4.51 17.02
CA TRP A 233 3.52 3.33 17.80
C TRP A 233 4.52 2.22 17.52
N GLY A 234 5.06 1.60 18.56
CA GLY A 234 6.06 0.55 18.39
C GLY A 234 6.31 -0.23 19.67
N TYR A 235 7.11 -1.30 19.54
CA TYR A 235 7.54 -2.08 20.70
C TYR A 235 8.93 -1.64 21.15
N ALA A 236 9.02 -1.06 22.33
CA ALA A 236 10.27 -0.63 22.94
C ALA A 236 10.25 -0.88 24.46
N ASN A 237 11.40 -1.18 25.04
CA ASN A 237 11.56 -1.35 26.49
C ASN A 237 10.56 -2.33 27.14
N GLY A 238 10.16 -3.38 26.41
CA GLY A 238 9.25 -4.41 26.92
C GLY A 238 7.76 -4.08 26.83
N ALA A 239 7.38 -2.96 26.19
CA ALA A 239 5.99 -2.56 26.05
C ALA A 239 5.69 -1.99 24.65
N TRP A 240 4.42 -2.02 24.27
CA TRP A 240 3.91 -1.25 23.14
C TRP A 240 3.58 0.16 23.62
N ALA A 241 4.12 1.17 22.93
CA ALA A 241 3.97 2.58 23.24
C ALA A 241 4.13 3.45 21.99
#